data_AF-A0A952K142-F1
#
_entry.id   AF-A0A952K142-F1
#
_cell.length_a   1.000
_cell.length_b   1.000
_cell.length_c   1.000
_cell.angle_alpha   90.00
_cell.angle_beta   90.00
_cell.angle_gamma   90.00
#
_symmetry.space_group_name_H-M   'P 1'
#
loop_
_entity.id
_entity.type
_entity.pdbx_description
1 polymer ?
#
loop_
_entity_poly.entity_id
_entity_poly.type
_entity_poly.pdbx_seq_one_letter_code
_entity_poly.pdbx_strand_id
1 'polypeptide(L)' 'MTLTKIYQVENDKVVIDLPEAFKNKKQLLITLNDVTDSKIHKLNMLKKAAKYPLFLADVAEINNEFSTVEHENL' A
#
# COMPACT_ATOMS: atom_id res chain seq x y z
N MET A 1 9.34 2.65 28.74
CA MET A 1 8.77 3.66 27.84
C MET A 1 8.90 3.12 26.42
N THR A 2 7.78 2.98 25.70
CA THR A 2 7.74 2.46 24.33
C THR A 2 7.54 3.65 23.39
N LEU A 3 8.50 3.89 22.50
CA LEU A 3 8.41 4.95 21.49
C LEU A 3 8.07 4.31 20.14
N THR A 4 6.90 4.64 19.61
CA THR A 4 6.49 4.22 18.26
C THR A 4 6.61 5.42 17.32
N LYS A 5 7.48 5.32 16.32
CA LYS A 5 7.67 6.35 15.30
C LYS A 5 7.83 5.67 13.94
N ILE A 6 7.22 6.26 12.92
CA ILE A 6 7.35 5.81 11.53
C ILE A 6 8.64 6.42 10.98
N TYR A 7 9.49 5.58 10.40
CA TYR A 7 10.70 6.00 9.72
C TYR A 7 10.60 5.64 8.24
N GLN A 8 11.15 6.50 7.38
CA GLN A 8 11.31 6.19 5.96
C GLN A 8 12.50 5.23 5.77
N VAL A 9 12.37 4.33 4.81
CA VAL A 9 13.43 3.41 4.41
C VAL A 9 14.14 4.01 3.19
N GLU A 10 15.44 4.25 3.29
CA GLU A 10 16.28 4.74 2.19
C GLU A 10 17.46 3.78 1.99
N ASN A 11 17.65 3.29 0.76
CA ASN A 11 18.73 2.34 0.42
C ASN A 11 18.77 1.11 1.36
N ASP A 12 17.61 0.51 1.63
CA ASP A 12 17.44 -0.63 2.54
C ASP A 12 17.92 -0.36 3.98
N LYS A 13 17.96 0.91 4.39
CA LYS A 13 18.41 1.35 5.72
C LYS A 13 17.38 2.27 6.37
N VAL A 14 17.37 2.23 7.69
CA VAL A 14 16.61 3.15 8.55
C VAL A 14 17.59 3.78 9.53
N VAL A 15 17.65 5.11 9.55
CA VAL A 15 18.46 5.87 10.51
C VAL A 15 17.55 6.34 11.63
N ILE A 16 17.89 5.98 12.87
CA ILE A 16 17.10 6.29 14.07
C ILE A 16 17.93 7.20 14.97
N ASP A 17 17.48 8.44 15.12
CA ASP A 17 18.02 9.33 16.15
C ASP A 17 17.40 8.98 17.50
N LEU A 18 18.24 8.53 18.43
CA LEU A 18 17.80 8.17 19.77
C LEU A 18 17.48 9.44 20.57
N PRO A 19 16.28 9.55 21.16
CA PRO A 19 15.95 10.66 22.05
C PRO A 19 16.89 10.72 23.25
N GLU A 20 17.07 11.89 23.85
CA GLU A 20 17.92 12.06 25.04
C GLU A 20 17.55 11.12 26.19
N ALA A 21 16.28 10.71 26.30
CA ALA A 21 15.83 9.73 27.29
C ALA A 21 16.53 8.35 27.19
N PHE A 22 17.16 8.05 26.05
CA PHE A 22 17.92 6.83 25.80
C PHE A 22 19.44 7.03 25.85
N LYS A 23 19.92 8.26 26.11
CA LYS A 23 21.34 8.58 26.30
C LYS A 23 21.87 7.72 27.47
N ASN A 24 22.94 6.97 27.23
CA ASN A 24 23.56 5.99 28.15
C ASN A 24 22.85 4.64 28.34
N LYS A 25 21.81 4.31 27.56
CA LYS A 25 21.27 2.95 27.53
C LYS A 25 22.21 2.04 26.71
N LYS A 26 22.63 0.91 27.27
CA LYS A 26 23.59 0.00 26.63
C LYS A 26 22.96 -0.93 25.58
N GLN A 27 21.66 -1.16 25.65
CA GLN A 27 20.93 -2.08 24.77
C GLN A 27 19.54 -1.54 24.49
N LEU A 28 19.07 -1.78 23.27
CA LEU A 28 17.75 -1.38 22.77
C LEU A 28 17.13 -2.57 22.03
N LEU A 29 15.83 -2.75 22.20
CA LEU A 29 15.02 -3.67 21.40
C LEU A 29 14.26 -2.84 20.36
N ILE A 30 14.46 -3.16 19.08
CA ILE A 30 13.77 -2.51 17.96
C ILE A 30 12.81 -3.55 17.36
N THR A 31 11.53 -3.19 17.25
CA THR A 31 10.53 -4.00 16.55
C THR A 31 10.25 -3.37 15.19
N LEU A 32 10.55 -4.10 14.11
CA LEU A 32 10.21 -3.68 12.76
C LEU A 32 8.83 -4.25 12.42
N ASN A 33 7.88 -3.36 12.18
CA ASN A 33 6.59 -3.71 11.62
C ASN A 33 6.53 -3.15 10.20
N ASP A 34 6.17 -3.99 9.24
CA ASP A 34 5.88 -3.53 7.90
C ASP A 34 4.57 -2.73 7.95
N VAL A 35 4.71 -1.40 7.93
CA VAL A 35 3.61 -0.45 7.89
C VAL A 35 3.36 -0.02 6.45
N THR A 36 3.49 -0.93 5.48
CA THR A 36 2.98 -0.66 4.14
C THR A 36 1.49 -0.43 4.28
N ASP A 37 1.04 0.80 4.00
CA ASP A 37 -0.38 1.11 3.90
C ASP A 37 -0.94 0.27 2.76
N SER A 38 -1.49 -0.90 3.11
CA SER A 38 -1.97 -1.91 2.18
C SER A 38 -3.04 -1.33 1.25
N LYS A 39 -3.74 -0.30 1.71
CA LYS A 39 -4.68 0.48 0.90
C LYS A 39 -3.94 1.27 -0.17
N ILE A 40 -2.87 1.99 0.16
CA ILE A 40 -2.05 2.72 -0.82
C ILE A 40 -1.38 1.76 -1.81
N HIS A 41 -0.87 0.62 -1.34
CA HIS A 41 -0.27 -0.39 -2.22
C HIS A 41 -1.30 -0.95 -3.21
N LYS A 42 -2.48 -1.37 -2.72
CA LYS A 42 -3.59 -1.84 -3.58
C LYS A 42 -4.03 -0.77 -4.57
N LEU A 43 -4.12 0.49 -4.14
CA LEU A 43 -4.55 1.60 -4.98
C LEU A 43 -3.52 1.91 -6.08
N ASN A 44 -2.22 1.78 -5.77
CA ASN A 44 -1.16 1.89 -6.76
C ASN A 44 -1.17 0.73 -7.77
N MET A 45 -1.46 -0.50 -7.31
CA MET A 45 -1.62 -1.63 -8.22
C MET A 45 -2.83 -1.46 -9.15
N LEU A 46 -3.97 -0.98 -8.63
CA LEU A 46 -5.15 -0.68 -9.44
C LEU A 46 -4.89 0.43 -10.46
N LYS A 47 -4.18 1.49 -10.09
CA LYS A 47 -3.75 2.56 -11.02
C LYS A 47 -2.87 2.03 -12.15
N LYS A 48 -2.03 1.03 -11.89
CA LYS A 48 -1.24 0.36 -12.92
C LYS A 48 -2.15 -0.48 -13.81
N ALA A 49 -3.01 -1.32 -13.23
CA ALA A 49 -3.95 -2.19 -13.95
C ALA A 49 -4.90 -1.40 -14.87
N ALA A 50 -5.38 -0.23 -14.45
CA ALA A 50 -6.25 0.64 -15.25
C ALA A 50 -5.64 1.13 -16.59
N LYS A 51 -4.33 0.94 -16.79
CA LYS A 51 -3.64 1.25 -18.05
C LYS A 51 -3.34 0.01 -18.89
N TYR A 52 -3.59 -1.20 -18.38
CA TYR A 52 -3.30 -2.44 -19.10
C TYR A 52 -4.43 -2.78 -20.07
N PRO A 53 -4.11 -3.11 -21.34
CA PRO A 53 -5.13 -3.43 -22.35
C PRO A 53 -6.03 -4.60 -22.00
N LEU A 54 -5.49 -5.65 -21.38
CA LEU A 54 -6.27 -6.83 -20.96
C LEU A 54 -7.29 -6.46 -19.89
N PHE A 55 -6.89 -5.68 -18.88
CA PHE A 55 -7.79 -5.23 -17.83
C PHE A 55 -8.93 -4.34 -18.38
N LEU A 56 -8.62 -3.49 -19.36
CA LEU A 56 -9.62 -2.66 -20.02
C LEU A 56 -10.58 -3.49 -20.90
N ALA A 57 -10.08 -4.54 -21.54
CA ALA A 57 -10.90 -5.47 -22.32
C ALA A 57 -11.90 -6.20 -21.42
N ASP A 58 -11.45 -6.75 -20.28
CA ASP A 58 -12.30 -7.42 -19.30
C ASP A 58 -13.40 -6.48 -18.76
N VAL A 59 -13.03 -5.23 -18.45
CA VAL A 59 -14.00 -4.20 -17.99
C VAL A 59 -15.01 -3.86 -19.09
N ALA A 60 -14.56 -3.76 -20.34
CA ALA A 60 -15.44 -3.48 -21.47
C ALA A 60 -16.41 -4.64 -21.73
N GLU A 61 -15.95 -5.89 -21.61
CA GLU A 61 -16.78 -7.09 -21.73
C GLU A 61 -17.89 -7.11 -20.67
N ILE A 62 -17.54 -6.93 -19.39
CA ILE A 62 -18.50 -6.87 -18.29
C ILE A 62 -19.53 -5.75 -18.52
N ASN A 63 -19.07 -4.54 -18.84
CA ASN A 63 -19.98 -3.41 -19.10
C ASN A 63 -20.91 -3.69 -20.29
N ASN A 64 -20.42 -4.36 -21.32
CA ASN A 64 -21.22 -4.73 -22.48
C ASN A 64 -22.30 -5.75 -22.08
N GLU A 65 -21.93 -6.79 -21.34
CA GLU A 65 -22.88 -7.80 -20.82
C GLU A 65 -23.99 -7.16 -19.98
N PHE A 66 -23.64 -6.27 -19.04
CA PHE A 66 -24.64 -5.57 -18.22
C PHE A 66 -25.53 -4.65 -19.05
N SER A 67 -24.98 -3.98 -20.08
CA SER A 67 -25.77 -3.12 -20.96
C SER A 67 -26.76 -3.91 -21.83
N THR A 68 -26.40 -5.12 -22.27
CA THR A 68 -27.32 -6.00 -22.99
C THR A 68 -28.45 -6.52 -22.12
N VAL A 69 -28.20 -6.77 -20.83
CA VAL A 69 -29.25 -7.20 -19.88
C VAL A 69 -30.29 -6.09 -19.62
N GLU A 70 -29.90 -4.80 -19.68
CA GLU A 70 -30.88 -3.69 -19.65
C GLU A 70 -31.75 -3.63 -20.91
N HIS A 71 -31.22 -4.01 -22.07
CA HIS A 71 -31.93 -3.96 -23.36
C HIS A 71 -32.79 -5.21 -23.63
N GLU A 72 -32.53 -6.34 -22.96
CA GLU A 72 -33.33 -7.57 -23.09
C GLU A 72 -34.60 -7.58 -22.21
N ASN A 73 -34.78 -6.60 -21.32
CA ASN A 73 -35.95 -6.48 -20.43
C ASN A 73 -37.00 -5.44 -20.88
N LEU A 74 -36.98 -5.02 -22.15
CA LEU A 74 -37.94 -4.09 -22.77
C LEU A 74 -38.78 -4.75 -23.86
#